data_AF-A0AAD8DXH3-F1
#
_entry.id   AF-A0AAD8DXH3-F1
#
_cell.length_a   1.000
_cell.length_b   1.000
_cell.length_c   1.000
_cell.angle_alpha   90.00
_cell.angle_beta   90.00
_cell.angle_gamma   90.00
#
_symmetry.space_group_name_H-M   'P 1'
#
loop_
_entity.id
_entity.type
_entity.pdbx_description
1 polymer ?
#
loop_
_entity_poly.entity_id
_entity_poly.type
_entity_poly.pdbx_seq_one_letter_code
_entity_poly.pdbx_strand_id
1 'polypeptide(L)'
;MWIVILLVTVLCSTSLLVNAFANDWFLGQGQWQVKHIEECDKPEQYPHRIQITHRKINRTHDAFNAHILTTTEINDTFGVQLIQYKEVDGGFKLIQQIANPNLCTFGKGFAGRNIEILFEKAGIDPPDCPIPKGEYTIEDFVIDYRPIISTHLYGDFQTYTYITYKNKRGKGQWQVKHIEECEKPEQYPHRVEIARRKINRTHDAFNAHIMTTMEINDTFGVQLILYKEVDGGFKLIQQMSNPNLCTFGKSLAGRNIEMLFEKAGIDPPDCPIPAGEYTIEDFVIDYRPIMSTCLYGDFQTYIYVTYRGKRVACGRTHCRFERTREDEDDGNDEDDD
;
A
#
# COMPACT_ATOMS: atom_id res chain seq x y z
N MET A 1 23.43 -2.56 -3.36
CA MET A 1 22.97 -3.19 -4.61
C MET A 1 21.60 -3.80 -4.53
N TRP A 2 21.06 -4.01 -3.34
CA TRP A 2 19.75 -4.65 -3.15
C TRP A 2 18.60 -3.69 -3.28
N ILE A 3 18.93 -2.58 -3.89
CA ILE A 3 18.09 -1.45 -4.03
C ILE A 3 17.91 -1.39 -5.51
N VAL A 4 18.96 -1.37 -6.32
CA VAL A 4 18.77 -1.29 -7.77
C VAL A 4 18.37 -2.60 -8.44
N ILE A 5 18.63 -3.77 -7.83
CA ILE A 5 18.13 -5.05 -8.36
C ILE A 5 16.89 -5.53 -7.65
N LEU A 6 16.68 -5.11 -6.40
CA LEU A 6 15.34 -5.13 -5.87
C LEU A 6 14.53 -4.23 -6.78
N LEU A 7 14.76 -2.92 -6.87
CA LEU A 7 14.26 -2.02 -7.92
C LEU A 7 14.15 -2.69 -9.28
N VAL A 8 15.18 -3.11 -10.02
CA VAL A 8 14.94 -3.58 -11.40
C VAL A 8 14.11 -4.84 -11.44
N THR A 9 14.30 -5.77 -10.51
CA THR A 9 13.45 -6.96 -10.46
C THR A 9 12.09 -6.65 -9.85
N VAL A 10 11.90 -5.55 -9.12
CA VAL A 10 10.70 -5.08 -8.40
C VAL A 10 9.93 -4.07 -9.24
N LEU A 11 10.52 -2.97 -9.68
CA LEU A 11 10.13 -2.13 -10.82
C LEU A 11 9.69 -2.96 -12.03
N CYS A 12 10.21 -4.18 -12.22
CA CYS A 12 9.76 -5.12 -13.25
C CYS A 12 9.01 -6.35 -12.74
N SER A 13 8.77 -6.58 -11.44
CA SER A 13 7.93 -7.69 -10.94
C SER A 13 6.72 -7.25 -10.12
N THR A 14 6.84 -6.13 -9.42
CA THR A 14 5.84 -5.59 -8.49
C THR A 14 4.93 -4.56 -9.14
N SER A 15 5.44 -3.84 -10.14
CA SER A 15 4.62 -3.21 -11.16
C SER A 15 3.72 -4.23 -11.88
N LEU A 16 4.13 -5.50 -11.99
CA LEU A 16 3.36 -6.56 -12.65
C LEU A 16 2.33 -7.24 -11.74
N LEU A 17 2.60 -7.25 -10.43
CA LEU A 17 1.82 -8.01 -9.44
C LEU A 17 0.64 -7.24 -8.85
N VAL A 18 0.67 -5.91 -8.80
CA VAL A 18 -0.31 -5.17 -7.97
C VAL A 18 -1.46 -4.52 -8.75
N ASN A 19 -1.41 -4.48 -10.09
CA ASN A 19 -2.63 -4.28 -10.89
C ASN A 19 -3.51 -5.55 -11.01
N ALA A 20 -3.07 -6.71 -10.51
CA ALA A 20 -3.94 -7.89 -10.40
C ALA A 20 -5.14 -7.64 -9.45
N PHE A 21 -5.16 -6.51 -8.72
CA PHE A 21 -6.28 -6.07 -7.88
C PHE A 21 -7.09 -4.90 -8.47
N ALA A 22 -6.81 -4.47 -9.70
CA ALA A 22 -7.53 -3.40 -10.38
C ALA A 22 -8.39 -3.98 -11.53
N ASN A 23 -9.70 -4.10 -11.28
CA ASN A 23 -10.79 -4.40 -12.23
C ASN A 23 -10.47 -5.44 -13.33
N ASP A 24 -10.96 -6.67 -13.14
CA ASP A 24 -10.80 -7.86 -14.02
C ASP A 24 -11.00 -7.64 -15.53
N TRP A 25 -11.64 -6.54 -15.96
CA TRP A 25 -11.96 -6.29 -17.37
C TRP A 25 -10.81 -5.68 -18.20
N PHE A 26 -9.70 -5.28 -17.59
CA PHE A 26 -8.53 -4.72 -18.32
C PHE A 26 -7.27 -5.58 -18.25
N LEU A 27 -7.36 -6.76 -17.64
CA LEU A 27 -6.25 -7.67 -17.44
C LEU A 27 -6.11 -8.63 -18.63
N GLY A 28 -4.95 -8.61 -19.29
CA GLY A 28 -4.63 -9.51 -20.40
C GLY A 28 -3.28 -10.20 -20.22
N GLN A 29 -3.08 -11.30 -20.95
CA GLN A 29 -1.77 -11.97 -21.00
C GLN A 29 -0.79 -11.12 -21.82
N GLY A 30 0.25 -10.61 -21.16
CA GLY A 30 1.24 -9.75 -21.76
C GLY A 30 2.67 -10.23 -21.51
N GLN A 31 3.60 -9.65 -22.26
CA GLN A 31 5.03 -9.77 -21.99
C GLN A 31 5.57 -8.42 -21.55
N TRP A 32 6.46 -8.44 -20.56
CA TRP A 32 7.10 -7.26 -20.05
C TRP A 32 8.41 -6.99 -20.77
N GLN A 33 8.71 -5.72 -20.99
CA GLN A 33 9.97 -5.26 -21.56
C GLN A 33 10.41 -4.00 -20.85
N VAL A 34 11.67 -3.95 -20.44
CA VAL A 34 12.27 -2.73 -19.94
C VAL A 34 12.62 -1.84 -21.13
N LYS A 35 12.08 -0.62 -21.15
CA LYS A 35 12.41 0.36 -22.20
C LYS A 35 13.59 1.24 -21.82
N HIS A 36 13.65 1.67 -20.56
CA HIS A 36 14.62 2.63 -20.08
C HIS A 36 14.81 2.51 -18.57
N ILE A 37 16.01 2.82 -18.10
CA ILE A 37 16.36 2.95 -16.68
C ILE A 37 17.23 4.19 -16.56
N GLU A 38 16.91 5.04 -15.60
CA GLU A 38 17.66 6.24 -15.26
C GLU A 38 17.88 6.34 -13.75
N GLU A 39 18.95 7.05 -13.36
CA GLU A 39 19.20 7.39 -11.96
C GLU A 39 18.22 8.49 -11.51
N CYS A 40 17.88 8.52 -10.22
CA CYS A 40 17.13 9.63 -9.66
C CYS A 40 17.96 10.92 -9.69
N ASP A 41 17.29 12.07 -9.68
CA ASP A 41 17.94 13.37 -9.56
C ASP A 41 18.88 13.41 -8.34
N LYS A 42 20.11 13.90 -8.55
CA LYS A 42 21.14 14.08 -7.52
C LYS A 42 21.54 12.78 -6.79
N PRO A 43 21.99 11.76 -7.54
CA PRO A 43 22.34 10.44 -6.99
C PRO A 43 23.41 10.49 -5.89
N GLU A 44 24.25 11.52 -5.88
CA GLU A 44 25.28 11.80 -4.87
C GLU A 44 24.74 12.07 -3.46
N GLN A 45 23.45 12.39 -3.31
CA GLN A 45 22.84 12.69 -2.01
C GLN A 45 22.43 11.43 -1.24
N TYR A 46 22.42 10.27 -1.89
CA TYR A 46 21.94 9.03 -1.29
C TYR A 46 23.11 8.18 -0.75
N PRO A 47 22.97 7.60 0.46
CA PRO A 47 24.00 6.74 1.06
C PRO A 47 24.22 5.42 0.31
N HIS A 48 23.31 5.08 -0.60
CA HIS A 48 23.43 3.93 -1.48
C HIS A 48 23.32 4.43 -2.92
N ARG A 49 24.41 4.35 -3.68
CA ARG A 49 24.49 4.86 -5.06
C ARG A 49 24.49 3.73 -6.03
N ILE A 50 23.72 3.88 -7.12
CA ILE A 50 23.50 2.74 -7.98
C ILE A 50 23.25 3.10 -9.43
N GLN A 51 24.06 2.47 -10.28
CA GLN A 51 24.11 2.74 -11.71
C GLN A 51 23.79 1.44 -12.45
N ILE A 52 22.83 1.50 -13.36
CA ILE A 52 22.42 0.34 -14.17
C ILE A 52 22.55 0.69 -15.63
N THR A 53 23.09 -0.25 -16.39
CA THR A 53 22.98 -0.22 -17.85
C THR A 53 22.13 -1.39 -18.31
N HIS A 54 21.10 -1.07 -19.10
CA HIS A 54 20.20 -2.05 -19.70
C HIS A 54 20.68 -2.40 -21.10
N ARG A 55 20.64 -3.69 -21.43
CA ARG A 55 20.91 -4.21 -22.77
C ARG A 55 19.83 -5.21 -23.15
N LYS A 56 19.08 -4.90 -24.20
CA LYS A 56 18.13 -5.84 -24.80
C LYS A 56 18.89 -6.99 -25.48
N ILE A 57 18.68 -8.23 -25.06
CA ILE A 57 19.28 -9.41 -25.71
C ILE A 57 18.44 -9.84 -26.90
N ASN A 58 17.13 -10.04 -26.67
CA ASN A 58 16.18 -10.45 -27.68
C ASN A 58 14.77 -9.94 -27.35
N ARG A 59 13.73 -10.52 -27.96
CA ARG A 59 12.33 -10.08 -27.76
C ARG A 59 11.79 -10.36 -26.34
N THR A 60 12.36 -11.32 -25.64
CA THR A 60 11.84 -11.82 -24.35
C THR A 60 12.88 -11.81 -23.22
N HIS A 61 14.11 -11.35 -23.50
CA HIS A 61 15.20 -11.33 -22.54
C HIS A 61 15.89 -9.98 -22.54
N ASP A 62 16.09 -9.48 -21.34
CA ASP A 62 16.85 -8.28 -21.02
C ASP A 62 18.07 -8.69 -20.17
N ALA A 63 19.20 -8.03 -20.43
CA ALA A 63 20.42 -8.13 -19.62
C ALA A 63 20.73 -6.80 -18.94
N PHE A 64 21.37 -6.90 -17.78
CA PHE A 64 21.75 -5.75 -16.97
C PHE A 64 23.21 -5.87 -16.52
N ASN A 65 23.92 -4.74 -16.57
CA ASN A 65 25.14 -4.55 -15.79
C ASN A 65 24.86 -3.51 -14.72
N ALA A 66 25.44 -3.68 -13.53
CA ALA A 66 25.22 -2.77 -12.43
C ALA A 66 26.53 -2.47 -11.68
N HIS A 67 26.71 -1.21 -11.30
CA HIS A 67 27.75 -0.75 -10.38
C HIS A 67 27.10 -0.13 -9.14
N ILE A 68 27.51 -0.60 -7.96
CA ILE A 68 26.80 -0.26 -6.73
C ILE A 68 27.74 -0.01 -5.57
N LEU A 69 27.47 1.10 -4.88
CA LEU A 69 28.09 1.47 -3.63
C LEU A 69 27.06 1.43 -2.48
N THR A 70 27.33 0.64 -1.45
CA THR A 70 26.59 0.65 -0.17
C THR A 70 27.47 1.16 0.95
N THR A 71 27.11 2.29 1.56
CA THR A 71 27.89 2.86 2.67
C THR A 71 27.60 2.18 4.02
N THR A 72 26.45 1.51 4.15
CA THR A 72 26.07 0.74 5.34
C THR A 72 25.57 -0.65 4.95
N GLU A 73 25.57 -1.56 5.94
CA GLU A 73 24.91 -2.86 5.81
C GLU A 73 23.41 -2.64 5.57
N ILE A 74 22.82 -3.37 4.63
CA ILE A 74 21.38 -3.34 4.39
C ILE A 74 20.78 -4.60 5.03
N ASN A 75 20.06 -4.39 6.13
CA ASN A 75 19.39 -5.42 6.91
C ASN A 75 17.86 -5.17 6.95
N ASP A 76 17.17 -5.77 7.92
CA ASP A 76 15.72 -5.68 8.10
C ASP A 76 15.20 -4.26 8.45
N THR A 77 16.09 -3.33 8.81
CA THR A 77 15.73 -1.93 9.05
C THR A 77 15.48 -1.14 7.76
N PHE A 78 15.93 -1.66 6.61
CA PHE A 78 15.67 -1.08 5.30
C PHE A 78 14.44 -1.72 4.67
N GLY A 79 13.63 -0.90 4.03
CA GLY A 79 12.57 -1.37 3.15
C GLY A 79 12.56 -0.66 1.80
N VAL A 80 11.45 -0.81 1.11
CA VAL A 80 11.28 -0.34 -0.25
C VAL A 80 9.93 0.35 -0.41
N GLN A 81 9.93 1.44 -1.16
CA GLN A 81 8.73 2.14 -1.60
C GLN A 81 8.74 2.27 -3.12
N LEU A 82 7.61 1.99 -3.75
CA LEU A 82 7.42 2.01 -5.19
C LEU A 82 6.29 2.94 -5.52
N ILE A 83 6.47 3.77 -6.54
CA ILE A 83 5.45 4.68 -7.04
C ILE A 83 5.33 4.43 -8.54
N GLN A 84 4.19 3.91 -8.97
CA GLN A 84 3.95 3.52 -10.35
C GLN A 84 2.93 4.45 -11.01
N TYR A 85 3.31 4.94 -12.18
CA TYR A 85 2.50 5.73 -13.08
C TYR A 85 2.25 4.94 -14.37
N LYS A 86 1.07 5.12 -14.96
CA LYS A 86 0.71 4.60 -16.28
C LYS A 86 0.54 5.74 -17.26
N GLU A 87 1.04 5.59 -18.48
CA GLU A 87 0.73 6.51 -19.55
C GLU A 87 -0.71 6.34 -20.01
N VAL A 88 -1.50 7.42 -19.92
CA VAL A 88 -2.88 7.52 -20.39
C VAL A 88 -3.12 8.93 -20.94
N ASP A 89 -3.79 9.03 -22.10
CA ASP A 89 -4.18 10.29 -22.73
C ASP A 89 -3.06 11.34 -22.84
N GLY A 90 -1.84 10.89 -23.20
CA GLY A 90 -0.68 11.77 -23.39
C GLY A 90 0.02 12.21 -22.10
N GLY A 91 -0.23 11.54 -20.97
CA GLY A 91 0.51 11.82 -19.74
C GLY A 91 0.56 10.64 -18.76
N PHE A 92 1.49 10.71 -17.81
CA PHE A 92 1.63 9.71 -16.76
C PHE A 92 0.69 10.02 -15.59
N LYS A 93 -0.15 9.04 -15.21
CA LYS A 93 -1.05 9.13 -14.05
C LYS A 93 -0.65 8.12 -13.00
N LEU A 94 -0.61 8.55 -11.73
CA LEU A 94 -0.35 7.67 -10.61
C LEU A 94 -1.44 6.59 -10.57
N ILE A 95 -1.02 5.33 -10.70
CA ILE A 95 -1.94 4.19 -10.58
C ILE A 95 -1.73 3.48 -9.26
N GLN A 96 -0.54 3.58 -8.67
CA GLN A 96 -0.20 2.75 -7.54
C GLN A 96 0.99 3.23 -6.73
N GLN A 97 0.97 2.89 -5.44
CA GLN A 97 2.12 3.01 -4.57
C GLN A 97 2.19 1.79 -3.64
N ILE A 98 3.36 1.18 -3.55
CA ILE A 98 3.63 0.01 -2.71
C ILE A 98 4.70 0.41 -1.71
N ALA A 99 4.60 -0.06 -0.48
CA ALA A 99 5.74 -0.03 0.42
C ALA A 99 5.82 -1.33 1.20
N ASN A 100 7.04 -1.84 1.39
CA ASN A 100 7.32 -2.99 2.23
C ASN A 100 8.36 -2.60 3.29
N PRO A 101 8.12 -2.95 4.57
CA PRO A 101 9.04 -2.61 5.66
C PRO A 101 10.42 -3.24 5.51
N ASN A 102 10.51 -4.41 4.88
CA ASN A 102 11.72 -5.21 4.77
C ASN A 102 12.07 -5.44 3.30
N LEU A 103 13.19 -4.86 2.89
CA LEU A 103 13.73 -4.92 1.55
C LEU A 103 13.95 -6.37 1.12
N CYS A 104 14.62 -7.16 1.95
CA CYS A 104 15.01 -8.54 1.67
C CYS A 104 13.82 -9.47 1.46
N THR A 105 12.88 -9.47 2.40
CA THR A 105 11.65 -10.28 2.34
C THR A 105 10.85 -9.92 1.09
N PHE A 106 10.76 -8.63 0.78
CA PHE A 106 10.10 -8.17 -0.42
C PHE A 106 10.79 -8.67 -1.69
N GLY A 107 12.12 -8.55 -1.79
CA GLY A 107 12.88 -9.06 -2.93
C GLY A 107 12.67 -10.55 -3.16
N LYS A 108 12.83 -11.36 -2.11
CA LYS A 108 12.63 -12.81 -2.19
C LYS A 108 11.21 -13.18 -2.61
N GLY A 109 10.21 -12.53 -2.01
CA GLY A 109 8.80 -12.80 -2.32
C GLY A 109 8.40 -12.42 -3.74
N PHE A 110 8.98 -11.34 -4.29
CA PHE A 110 8.56 -10.80 -5.59
C PHE A 110 9.44 -11.21 -6.78
N ALA A 111 10.72 -11.44 -6.57
CA ALA A 111 11.68 -11.80 -7.62
C ALA A 111 12.09 -13.28 -7.59
N GLY A 112 11.83 -13.98 -6.48
CA GLY A 112 12.18 -15.38 -6.28
C GLY A 112 13.66 -15.63 -6.61
N ARG A 113 13.91 -16.63 -7.45
CA ARG A 113 15.26 -17.09 -7.81
C ARG A 113 16.12 -16.04 -8.52
N ASN A 114 15.53 -15.03 -9.17
CA ASN A 114 16.31 -13.94 -9.78
C ASN A 114 17.18 -13.21 -8.75
N ILE A 115 16.70 -13.14 -7.50
CA ILE A 115 17.39 -12.47 -6.40
C ILE A 115 18.58 -13.29 -5.88
N GLU A 116 18.43 -14.61 -5.76
CA GLU A 116 19.52 -15.52 -5.37
C GLU A 116 20.67 -15.51 -6.38
N ILE A 117 20.36 -15.67 -7.67
CA ILE A 117 21.35 -15.66 -8.77
C ILE A 117 22.13 -14.35 -8.80
N LEU A 118 21.45 -13.25 -8.46
CA LEU A 118 22.09 -11.96 -8.40
C LEU A 118 23.11 -11.88 -7.25
N PHE A 119 22.78 -12.38 -6.07
CA PHE A 119 23.71 -12.36 -4.94
C PHE A 119 24.93 -13.22 -5.18
N GLU A 120 24.75 -14.36 -5.84
CA GLU A 120 25.87 -15.19 -6.30
C GLU A 120 26.78 -14.39 -7.26
N LYS A 121 26.20 -13.72 -8.26
CA LYS A 121 26.96 -12.86 -9.21
C LYS A 121 27.62 -11.66 -8.55
N ALA A 122 27.05 -11.17 -7.46
CA ALA A 122 27.60 -10.09 -6.64
C ALA A 122 28.76 -10.54 -5.74
N GLY A 123 29.01 -11.86 -5.63
CA GLY A 123 29.97 -12.41 -4.68
C GLY A 123 29.50 -12.37 -3.22
N ILE A 124 28.19 -12.40 -2.98
CA ILE A 124 27.61 -12.42 -1.64
C ILE A 124 27.34 -13.88 -1.23
N ASP A 125 27.94 -14.30 -0.12
CA ASP A 125 27.91 -15.68 0.38
C ASP A 125 27.57 -15.70 1.90
N PRO A 126 26.45 -16.35 2.32
CA PRO A 126 25.44 -16.98 1.47
C PRO A 126 24.69 -15.95 0.62
N PRO A 127 24.01 -16.36 -0.48
CA PRO A 127 23.20 -15.46 -1.30
C PRO A 127 21.91 -15.07 -0.56
N ASP A 128 22.06 -14.33 0.54
CA ASP A 128 21.00 -13.92 1.44
C ASP A 128 21.33 -12.58 2.12
N CYS A 129 20.34 -11.98 2.78
CA CYS A 129 20.50 -10.88 3.70
C CYS A 129 21.02 -11.36 5.08
N PRO A 130 21.68 -10.47 5.85
CA PRO A 130 21.94 -9.06 5.56
C PRO A 130 23.05 -8.86 4.53
N ILE A 131 23.11 -7.65 4.02
CA ILE A 131 23.91 -7.29 2.85
C ILE A 131 25.07 -6.45 3.35
N PRO A 132 26.31 -6.91 3.21
CA PRO A 132 27.45 -6.14 3.69
C PRO A 132 27.54 -4.75 3.04
N LYS A 133 28.19 -3.82 3.75
CA LYS A 133 28.65 -2.58 3.13
C LYS A 133 29.75 -2.91 2.12
N GLY A 134 29.80 -2.22 0.99
CA GLY A 134 30.82 -2.47 -0.02
C GLY A 134 30.50 -1.90 -1.39
N GLU A 135 31.41 -2.17 -2.32
CA GLU A 135 31.27 -1.87 -3.74
C GLU A 135 31.11 -3.18 -4.50
N TYR A 136 30.12 -3.21 -5.40
CA TYR A 136 29.74 -4.41 -6.13
C TYR A 136 29.63 -4.11 -7.62
N THR A 137 30.14 -5.03 -8.44
CA THR A 137 30.00 -4.99 -9.90
C THR A 137 29.31 -6.27 -10.35
N ILE A 138 28.26 -6.12 -11.15
CA ILE A 138 27.54 -7.24 -11.77
C ILE A 138 27.58 -7.07 -13.28
N GLU A 139 27.93 -8.16 -13.96
CA GLU A 139 27.97 -8.24 -15.40
C GLU A 139 27.01 -9.32 -15.93
N ASP A 140 26.34 -8.97 -17.03
CA ASP A 140 25.49 -9.86 -17.83
C ASP A 140 24.47 -10.63 -17.00
N PHE A 141 23.76 -9.94 -16.10
CA PHE A 141 22.62 -10.52 -15.39
C PHE A 141 21.42 -10.57 -16.33
N VAL A 142 20.97 -11.77 -16.68
CA VAL A 142 19.78 -12.00 -17.51
C VAL A 142 18.59 -12.31 -16.62
N ILE A 143 17.55 -11.50 -16.70
CA ILE A 143 16.33 -11.68 -15.89
C ILE A 143 15.47 -12.83 -16.42
N ASP A 144 14.98 -13.69 -15.53
CA ASP A 144 13.94 -14.66 -15.85
C ASP A 144 12.56 -14.05 -15.58
N TYR A 145 11.79 -13.80 -16.65
CA TYR A 145 10.43 -13.27 -16.56
C TYR A 145 9.37 -14.34 -16.22
N ARG A 146 9.69 -15.65 -16.32
CA ARG A 146 8.73 -16.73 -16.04
C ARG A 146 8.17 -16.76 -14.62
N PRO A 147 8.97 -16.54 -13.55
CA PRO A 147 8.42 -16.47 -12.19
C PRO A 147 7.56 -15.23 -11.95
N ILE A 148 7.43 -14.35 -12.93
CA ILE A 148 6.71 -13.09 -12.79
C ILE A 148 5.32 -13.18 -13.42
N ILE A 149 4.33 -12.54 -12.79
CA ILE A 149 2.93 -12.61 -13.24
C ILE A 149 2.77 -12.12 -14.69
N SER A 150 2.17 -12.95 -15.52
CA SER A 150 1.92 -12.68 -16.95
C SER A 150 0.63 -11.93 -17.24
N THR A 151 -0.26 -11.78 -16.25
CA THR A 151 -1.56 -11.12 -16.42
C THR A 151 -1.50 -9.67 -15.93
N HIS A 152 -1.70 -8.70 -16.83
CA HIS A 152 -1.55 -7.29 -16.48
C HIS A 152 -2.34 -6.30 -17.35
N LEU A 153 -2.38 -5.03 -16.91
CA LEU A 153 -2.80 -3.89 -17.72
C LEU A 153 -1.82 -3.65 -18.87
N TYR A 154 -2.31 -3.54 -20.10
CA TYR A 154 -1.47 -3.10 -21.22
C TYR A 154 -1.15 -1.59 -21.13
N GLY A 155 0.06 -1.22 -21.55
CA GLY A 155 0.48 0.17 -21.71
C GLY A 155 1.93 0.39 -21.28
N ASP A 156 2.31 1.66 -21.26
CA ASP A 156 3.60 2.11 -20.78
C ASP A 156 3.50 2.54 -19.32
N PHE A 157 4.53 2.20 -18.55
CA PHE A 157 4.58 2.46 -17.12
C PHE A 157 5.89 3.14 -16.76
N GLN A 158 5.80 4.09 -15.85
CA GLN A 158 6.95 4.70 -15.19
C GLN A 158 6.91 4.31 -13.73
N THR A 159 7.98 3.71 -13.21
CA THR A 159 8.03 3.31 -11.80
C THR A 159 9.23 3.97 -11.15
N TYR A 160 8.99 4.67 -10.05
CA TYR A 160 10.01 5.19 -9.16
C TYR A 160 10.13 4.23 -7.99
N THR A 161 11.35 4.03 -7.50
CA THR A 161 11.53 3.28 -6.27
C THR A 161 12.56 3.93 -5.37
N TYR A 162 12.26 3.83 -4.09
CA TYR A 162 13.04 4.36 -3.02
C TYR A 162 13.36 3.24 -2.05
N ILE A 163 14.59 3.27 -1.55
CA ILE A 163 14.97 2.56 -0.34
C ILE A 163 14.52 3.45 0.79
N THR A 164 13.93 2.84 1.79
CA THR A 164 13.53 3.55 2.99
C THR A 164 14.35 3.00 4.14
N TYR A 165 15.20 3.82 4.76
CA TYR A 165 15.88 3.47 6.00
C TYR A 165 14.97 3.75 7.19
N LYS A 166 14.89 2.82 8.16
CA LYS A 166 13.97 2.87 9.30
C LYS A 166 12.58 3.25 8.81
N ASN A 167 11.93 2.32 8.12
CA ASN A 167 10.54 2.49 7.74
C ASN A 167 9.79 3.09 8.93
N LYS A 168 9.13 4.25 8.76
CA LYS A 168 8.21 4.78 9.79
C LYS A 168 7.01 3.84 9.97
N ARG A 169 7.07 2.59 9.49
CA ARG A 169 6.17 1.52 9.84
C ARG A 169 6.72 0.83 11.06
N GLY A 170 5.95 0.84 12.13
CA GLY A 170 6.22 -0.02 13.26
C GLY A 170 4.90 -0.40 13.91
N LYS A 171 5.00 -1.08 15.05
CA LYS A 171 3.82 -1.37 15.84
C LYS A 171 3.22 -0.08 16.36
N GLY A 172 1.90 -0.04 16.38
CA GLY A 172 1.20 1.16 16.78
C GLY A 172 -0.29 0.96 16.86
N GLN A 173 -0.96 2.05 17.21
CA GLN A 173 -2.40 2.08 17.37
C GLN A 173 -3.01 3.12 16.44
N TRP A 174 -4.15 2.75 15.86
CA TRP A 174 -4.99 3.67 15.14
C TRP A 174 -5.83 4.50 16.09
N GLN A 175 -5.95 5.79 15.79
CA GLN A 175 -6.88 6.69 16.42
C GLN A 175 -7.64 7.42 15.33
N VAL A 176 -8.97 7.30 15.31
CA VAL A 176 -9.77 8.24 14.54
C VAL A 176 -9.64 9.59 15.24
N LYS A 177 -9.35 10.67 14.53
CA LYS A 177 -9.28 12.03 15.07
C LYS A 177 -10.64 12.71 14.94
N HIS A 178 -11.17 12.72 13.73
CA HIS A 178 -12.48 13.28 13.43
C HIS A 178 -13.04 12.66 12.16
N ILE A 179 -14.36 12.72 12.04
CA ILE A 179 -15.11 12.27 10.87
C ILE A 179 -15.86 13.50 10.35
N GLU A 180 -15.79 13.70 9.05
CA GLU A 180 -16.41 14.83 8.35
C GLU A 180 -17.30 14.32 7.24
N GLU A 181 -18.32 15.12 6.95
CA GLU A 181 -19.10 14.97 5.74
C GLU A 181 -18.21 15.28 4.53
N CYS A 182 -18.49 14.59 3.43
CA CYS A 182 -17.84 14.90 2.17
C CYS A 182 -18.32 16.23 1.60
N GLU A 183 -17.58 16.77 0.64
CA GLU A 183 -18.03 17.94 -0.10
C GLU A 183 -19.36 17.64 -0.81
N LYS A 184 -20.39 18.47 -0.55
CA LYS A 184 -21.74 18.35 -1.11
C LYS A 184 -22.40 17.00 -0.77
N PRO A 185 -22.65 16.69 0.51
CA PRO A 185 -23.26 15.41 0.91
C PRO A 185 -24.66 15.21 0.30
N GLU A 186 -25.38 16.29 0.00
CA GLU A 186 -26.72 16.29 -0.59
C GLU A 186 -26.81 15.68 -1.99
N GLN A 187 -25.68 15.54 -2.69
CA GLN A 187 -25.65 14.92 -4.03
C GLN A 187 -25.81 13.39 -3.97
N TYR A 188 -25.61 12.79 -2.78
CA TYR A 188 -25.61 11.35 -2.60
C TYR A 188 -27.00 10.86 -2.13
N PRO A 189 -27.55 9.81 -2.77
CA PRO A 189 -28.85 9.26 -2.37
C PRO A 189 -28.82 8.51 -1.04
N HIS A 190 -27.66 8.04 -0.57
CA HIS A 190 -27.50 7.54 0.80
C HIS A 190 -26.80 8.59 1.65
N ARG A 191 -27.33 8.85 2.83
CA ARG A 191 -26.75 9.80 3.79
C ARG A 191 -26.17 9.05 4.97
N VAL A 192 -24.99 9.47 5.40
CA VAL A 192 -24.23 8.85 6.48
C VAL A 192 -23.70 9.98 7.35
N GLU A 193 -24.26 10.13 8.53
CA GLU A 193 -23.83 11.09 9.54
C GLU A 193 -23.21 10.31 10.69
N ILE A 194 -21.94 10.56 11.00
CA ILE A 194 -21.23 9.83 12.06
C ILE A 194 -20.60 10.84 13.00
N ALA A 195 -20.95 10.73 14.28
CA ALA A 195 -20.34 11.49 15.36
C ALA A 195 -19.44 10.57 16.18
N ARG A 196 -18.17 10.97 16.31
CA ARG A 196 -17.20 10.30 17.20
C ARG A 196 -17.33 10.85 18.62
N ARG A 197 -17.31 9.96 19.60
CA ARG A 197 -17.13 10.26 21.02
C ARG A 197 -15.90 9.51 21.56
N LYS A 198 -14.88 10.24 21.98
CA LYS A 198 -13.70 9.65 22.61
C LYS A 198 -14.06 9.13 24.01
N ILE A 199 -13.89 7.83 24.26
CA ILE A 199 -14.12 7.24 25.59
C ILE A 199 -12.86 7.35 26.43
N ASN A 200 -11.74 6.85 25.90
CA ASN A 200 -10.45 6.87 26.58
C ASN A 200 -9.31 6.97 25.53
N ARG A 201 -8.07 6.62 25.91
CA ARG A 201 -6.92 6.71 25.00
C ARG A 201 -6.99 5.70 23.84
N THR A 202 -7.62 4.55 24.04
CA THR A 202 -7.60 3.41 23.11
C THR A 202 -8.97 3.01 22.58
N HIS A 203 -10.04 3.63 23.08
CA HIS A 203 -11.42 3.33 22.69
C HIS A 203 -12.14 4.58 22.20
N ASP A 204 -12.80 4.43 21.06
CA ASP A 204 -13.72 5.39 20.49
C ASP A 204 -15.11 4.77 20.43
N ALA A 205 -16.12 5.56 20.79
CA ALA A 205 -17.52 5.28 20.49
C ALA A 205 -17.96 6.12 19.29
N PHE A 206 -18.91 5.58 18.53
CA PHE A 206 -19.52 6.24 17.39
C PHE A 206 -21.03 6.19 17.53
N ASN A 207 -21.65 7.33 17.26
CA ASN A 207 -23.06 7.43 16.95
C ASN A 207 -23.18 7.61 15.45
N ALA A 208 -24.06 6.84 14.80
CA ALA A 208 -24.27 6.95 13.37
C ALA A 208 -25.76 7.05 13.07
N HIS A 209 -26.08 7.93 12.13
CA HIS A 209 -27.38 8.03 11.51
C HIS A 209 -27.22 7.78 10.01
N ILE A 210 -27.82 6.69 9.54
CA ILE A 210 -27.62 6.19 8.17
C ILE A 210 -28.99 6.11 7.50
N MET A 211 -29.16 6.86 6.42
CA MET A 211 -30.33 6.75 5.56
C MET A 211 -29.95 6.09 4.24
N THR A 212 -30.62 4.99 3.93
CA THR A 212 -30.45 4.24 2.70
C THR A 212 -31.73 4.28 1.86
N THR A 213 -31.61 4.66 0.59
CA THR A 213 -32.76 4.78 -0.32
C THR A 213 -33.05 3.51 -1.09
N MET A 214 -32.16 2.52 -1.02
CA MET A 214 -32.31 1.21 -1.64
C MET A 214 -31.51 0.16 -0.85
N GLU A 215 -31.86 -1.11 -1.04
CA GLU A 215 -31.18 -2.25 -0.41
C GLU A 215 -29.71 -2.32 -0.85
N ILE A 216 -28.79 -2.39 0.12
CA ILE A 216 -27.37 -2.56 -0.11
C ILE A 216 -27.06 -4.05 -0.18
N ASN A 217 -26.86 -4.55 -1.39
CA ASN A 217 -26.51 -5.94 -1.68
C ASN A 217 -25.11 -6.06 -2.32
N ASP A 218 -24.81 -7.22 -2.91
CA ASP A 218 -23.54 -7.56 -3.54
C ASP A 218 -23.18 -6.73 -4.79
N THR A 219 -24.13 -5.94 -5.32
CA THR A 219 -23.90 -5.02 -6.44
C THR A 219 -23.31 -3.67 -6.02
N PHE A 220 -23.27 -3.40 -4.71
CA PHE A 220 -22.66 -2.20 -4.16
C PHE A 220 -21.18 -2.44 -3.94
N GLY A 221 -20.35 -1.54 -4.48
CA GLY A 221 -18.91 -1.51 -4.24
C GLY A 221 -18.50 -0.44 -3.24
N VAL A 222 -17.19 -0.41 -2.98
CA VAL A 222 -16.54 0.60 -2.15
C VAL A 222 -15.27 1.09 -2.84
N GLN A 223 -15.00 2.39 -2.73
CA GLN A 223 -13.75 3.01 -3.16
C GLN A 223 -13.16 3.75 -1.96
N LEU A 224 -11.91 3.42 -1.60
CA LEU A 224 -11.14 4.11 -0.57
C LEU A 224 -10.03 4.91 -1.24
N ILE A 225 -9.85 6.16 -0.79
CA ILE A 225 -8.74 7.02 -1.19
C ILE A 225 -8.05 7.51 0.08
N LEU A 226 -6.84 7.03 0.32
CA LEU A 226 -6.02 7.31 1.49
C LEU A 226 -4.92 8.31 1.15
N TYR A 227 -4.92 9.42 1.87
CA TYR A 227 -3.89 10.43 1.87
C TYR A 227 -3.12 10.39 3.19
N LYS A 228 -1.84 10.76 3.16
CA LYS A 228 -1.01 10.95 4.35
C LYS A 228 -0.48 12.37 4.38
N GLU A 229 -0.43 12.95 5.57
CA GLU A 229 0.22 14.24 5.79
C GLU A 229 1.75 14.09 5.68
N VAL A 230 2.33 14.89 4.78
CA VAL A 230 3.77 15.01 4.49
C VAL A 230 4.05 16.47 4.14
N ASP A 231 5.04 17.08 4.79
CA ASP A 231 5.51 18.45 4.54
C ASP A 231 4.38 19.51 4.55
N GLY A 232 3.47 19.41 5.52
CA GLY A 232 2.37 20.35 5.71
C GLY A 232 1.20 20.19 4.72
N GLY A 233 1.13 19.09 3.97
CA GLY A 233 0.01 18.79 3.09
C GLY A 233 -0.33 17.30 2.99
N PHE A 234 -1.56 17.00 2.58
CA PHE A 234 -1.99 15.63 2.34
C PHE A 234 -1.59 15.16 0.93
N LYS A 235 -0.83 14.07 0.85
CA LYS A 235 -0.41 13.43 -0.40
C LYS A 235 -1.11 12.08 -0.54
N LEU A 236 -1.59 11.77 -1.76
CA LEU A 236 -2.22 10.49 -2.06
C LEU A 236 -1.20 9.36 -1.85
N ILE A 237 -1.53 8.38 -1.02
CA ILE A 237 -0.67 7.21 -0.76
C ILE A 237 -1.29 5.94 -1.30
N GLN A 238 -2.62 5.80 -1.26
CA GLN A 238 -3.27 4.59 -1.71
C GLN A 238 -4.68 4.89 -2.22
N GLN A 239 -5.06 4.23 -3.31
CA GLN A 239 -6.44 4.17 -3.75
C GLN A 239 -6.78 2.71 -4.00
N MET A 240 -7.93 2.26 -3.50
CA MET A 240 -8.39 0.89 -3.67
C MET A 240 -9.89 0.87 -3.89
N SER A 241 -10.36 -0.15 -4.59
CA SER A 241 -11.79 -0.37 -4.82
C SER A 241 -12.11 -1.85 -4.70
N ASN A 242 -13.29 -2.15 -4.18
CA ASN A 242 -13.83 -3.51 -4.18
C ASN A 242 -15.26 -3.46 -4.72
N PRO A 243 -15.65 -4.35 -5.65
CA PRO A 243 -17.00 -4.35 -6.23
C PRO A 243 -18.09 -4.78 -5.24
N ASN A 244 -17.73 -5.35 -4.07
CA ASN A 244 -18.65 -5.83 -3.05
C ASN A 244 -18.32 -5.23 -1.68
N LEU A 245 -19.08 -4.21 -1.28
CA LEU A 245 -18.97 -3.48 -0.02
C LEU A 245 -19.07 -4.41 1.19
N CYS A 246 -19.99 -5.38 1.17
CA CYS A 246 -20.26 -6.29 2.29
C CYS A 246 -19.08 -7.21 2.56
N THR A 247 -18.58 -7.86 1.51
CA THR A 247 -17.41 -8.75 1.58
C THR A 247 -16.17 -7.95 1.99
N PHE A 248 -16.00 -6.76 1.43
CA PHE A 248 -14.90 -5.87 1.78
C PHE A 248 -14.94 -5.48 3.27
N GLY A 249 -16.09 -4.99 3.75
CA GLY A 249 -16.27 -4.61 5.15
C GLY A 249 -15.97 -5.75 6.11
N LYS A 250 -16.54 -6.94 5.84
CA LYS A 250 -16.25 -8.16 6.63
C LYS A 250 -14.78 -8.53 6.61
N SER A 251 -14.10 -8.45 5.47
CA SER A 251 -12.68 -8.79 5.38
C SER A 251 -11.77 -7.83 6.16
N LEU A 252 -12.15 -6.55 6.24
CA LEU A 252 -11.31 -5.51 6.84
C LEU A 252 -11.56 -5.34 8.35
N ALA A 253 -12.83 -5.37 8.75
CA ALA A 253 -13.25 -5.03 10.10
C ALA A 253 -13.85 -6.22 10.87
N GLY A 254 -14.08 -7.36 10.20
CA GLY A 254 -14.53 -8.60 10.80
C GLY A 254 -15.75 -8.40 11.69
N ARG A 255 -15.63 -8.85 12.94
CA ARG A 255 -16.67 -8.77 13.97
C ARG A 255 -17.22 -7.36 14.22
N ASN A 256 -16.44 -6.31 13.97
CA ASN A 256 -16.94 -4.93 14.11
C ASN A 256 -18.13 -4.67 13.17
N ILE A 257 -18.15 -5.25 11.96
CA ILE A 257 -19.27 -5.07 11.01
C ILE A 257 -20.51 -5.81 11.48
N GLU A 258 -20.36 -7.04 11.95
CA GLU A 258 -21.47 -7.83 12.50
C GLU A 258 -22.11 -7.09 13.69
N MET A 259 -21.29 -6.62 14.64
CA MET A 259 -21.76 -5.83 15.79
C MET A 259 -22.42 -4.51 15.38
N LEU A 260 -21.95 -3.87 14.31
CA LEU A 260 -22.55 -2.66 13.77
C LEU A 260 -23.95 -2.96 13.21
N PHE A 261 -24.10 -4.05 12.46
CA PHE A 261 -25.38 -4.48 11.89
C PHE A 261 -26.37 -4.90 12.97
N GLU A 262 -25.94 -5.65 13.99
CA GLU A 262 -26.77 -5.99 15.15
C GLU A 262 -27.30 -4.72 15.84
N LYS A 263 -26.42 -3.75 16.10
CA LYS A 263 -26.82 -2.47 16.71
C LYS A 263 -27.73 -1.63 15.83
N ALA A 264 -27.63 -1.77 14.51
CA ALA A 264 -28.55 -1.14 13.56
C ALA A 264 -29.91 -1.87 13.48
N GLY A 265 -30.09 -3.00 14.17
CA GLY A 265 -31.32 -3.78 14.12
C GLY A 265 -31.47 -4.61 12.84
N ILE A 266 -30.36 -4.93 12.16
CA ILE A 266 -30.34 -5.77 10.96
C ILE A 266 -30.24 -7.24 11.40
N ASP A 267 -31.22 -8.06 11.02
CA ASP A 267 -31.33 -9.48 11.38
C ASP A 267 -31.59 -10.37 10.12
N PRO A 268 -30.69 -11.31 9.78
CA PRO A 268 -29.40 -11.58 10.42
C PRO A 268 -28.44 -10.38 10.25
N PRO A 269 -27.40 -10.22 11.09
CA PRO A 269 -26.42 -9.14 11.00
C PRO A 269 -25.46 -9.36 9.82
N ASP A 270 -26.02 -9.34 8.62
CA ASP A 270 -25.37 -9.62 7.36
C ASP A 270 -26.03 -8.80 6.25
N CYS A 271 -25.40 -8.79 5.08
CA CYS A 271 -26.01 -8.32 3.86
C CYS A 271 -26.99 -9.36 3.29
N PRO A 272 -28.01 -8.92 2.53
CA PRO A 272 -28.26 -7.53 2.13
C PRO A 272 -28.81 -6.65 3.25
N ILE A 273 -28.42 -5.36 3.27
CA ILE A 273 -28.96 -4.37 4.22
C ILE A 273 -30.20 -3.75 3.58
N PRO A 274 -31.40 -3.86 4.19
CA PRO A 274 -32.62 -3.28 3.64
C PRO A 274 -32.52 -1.76 3.40
N ALA A 275 -33.42 -1.21 2.58
CA ALA A 275 -33.59 0.23 2.52
C ALA A 275 -34.25 0.72 3.81
N GLY A 276 -33.80 1.87 4.34
CA GLY A 276 -34.34 2.41 5.58
C GLY A 276 -33.43 3.40 6.28
N GLU A 277 -33.90 3.82 7.45
CA GLU A 277 -33.22 4.74 8.35
C GLU A 277 -32.72 3.95 9.57
N TYR A 278 -31.43 4.07 9.84
CA TYR A 278 -30.73 3.34 10.89
C TYR A 278 -30.08 4.31 11.85
N THR A 279 -30.34 4.12 13.14
CA THR A 279 -29.69 4.88 14.21
C THR A 279 -28.89 3.91 15.06
N ILE A 280 -27.60 4.20 15.19
CA ILE A 280 -26.63 3.40 15.93
C ILE A 280 -26.09 4.29 17.04
N GLU A 281 -26.25 3.84 18.28
CA GLU A 281 -25.77 4.57 19.45
C GLU A 281 -24.66 3.79 20.16
N ASP A 282 -23.65 4.53 20.60
CA ASP A 282 -22.53 4.06 21.41
C ASP A 282 -21.88 2.79 20.85
N PHE A 283 -21.63 2.77 19.54
CA PHE A 283 -20.86 1.71 18.91
C PHE A 283 -19.38 1.88 19.23
N VAL A 284 -18.84 0.99 20.07
CA VAL A 284 -17.42 0.95 20.41
C VAL A 284 -16.69 0.06 19.42
N ILE A 285 -15.73 0.63 18.69
CA ILE A 285 -14.92 -0.14 17.75
C ILE A 285 -13.83 -0.94 18.47
N ASP A 286 -13.65 -2.20 18.07
CA ASP A 286 -12.48 -2.98 18.45
C ASP A 286 -11.34 -2.74 17.46
N TYR A 287 -10.28 -2.06 17.90
CA TYR A 287 -9.11 -1.79 17.06
C TYR A 287 -8.14 -2.98 16.94
N ARG A 288 -8.28 -4.03 17.77
CA ARG A 288 -7.40 -5.21 17.73
C ARG A 288 -7.36 -5.95 16.39
N PRO A 289 -8.49 -6.17 15.68
CA PRO A 289 -8.49 -6.79 14.35
C PRO A 289 -7.95 -5.86 13.26
N ILE A 290 -7.77 -4.56 13.53
CA ILE A 290 -7.21 -3.61 12.56
C ILE A 290 -5.68 -3.77 12.54
N MET A 291 -5.07 -3.57 11.38
CA MET A 291 -3.62 -3.71 11.20
C MET A 291 -2.83 -2.96 12.28
N SER A 292 -2.04 -3.69 13.07
CA SER A 292 -1.19 -3.18 14.15
C SER A 292 0.14 -2.61 13.65
N THR A 293 0.40 -2.66 12.35
CA THR A 293 1.59 -2.09 11.71
C THR A 293 1.20 -1.19 10.55
N CYS A 294 1.60 0.08 10.61
CA CYS A 294 1.35 1.07 9.56
C CYS A 294 2.37 2.20 9.64
N LEU A 295 2.41 3.07 8.62
CA LEU A 295 3.23 4.28 8.64
C LEU A 295 2.73 5.21 9.76
N TYR A 296 3.61 5.67 10.62
CA TYR A 296 3.25 6.67 11.63
C TYR A 296 2.87 8.01 10.99
N GLY A 297 1.93 8.69 11.63
CA GLY A 297 1.51 10.04 11.28
C GLY A 297 0.01 10.14 11.02
N ASP A 298 -0.34 11.24 10.36
CA ASP A 298 -1.72 11.62 10.09
C ASP A 298 -2.16 11.22 8.68
N PHE A 299 -3.40 10.74 8.61
CA PHE A 299 -4.04 10.22 7.42
C PHE A 299 -5.40 10.86 7.23
N GLN A 300 -5.76 11.03 5.97
CA GLN A 300 -7.09 11.44 5.56
C GLN A 300 -7.61 10.42 4.57
N THR A 301 -8.76 9.83 4.86
CA THR A 301 -9.37 8.79 4.03
C THR A 301 -10.71 9.28 3.53
N TYR A 302 -10.93 9.14 2.23
CA TYR A 302 -12.26 9.25 1.62
C TYR A 302 -12.79 7.85 1.35
N ILE A 303 -14.02 7.62 1.76
CA ILE A 303 -14.75 6.36 1.58
C ILE A 303 -15.96 6.67 0.71
N TYR A 304 -16.04 6.07 -0.46
CA TYR A 304 -17.20 6.16 -1.33
C TYR A 304 -17.87 4.80 -1.45
N VAL A 305 -19.19 4.76 -1.23
CA VAL A 305 -20.01 3.62 -1.63
C VAL A 305 -20.38 3.81 -3.09
N THR A 306 -20.26 2.77 -3.91
CA THR A 306 -20.55 2.83 -5.34
C THR A 306 -21.65 1.84 -5.72
N TYR A 307 -22.50 2.23 -6.67
CA TYR A 307 -23.52 1.37 -7.26
C TYR A 307 -23.46 1.53 -8.78
N ARG A 308 -23.20 0.44 -9.51
CA ARG A 308 -22.99 0.44 -10.97
C ARG A 308 -21.98 1.52 -11.42
N GLY A 309 -20.88 1.65 -10.69
CA GLY A 309 -19.81 2.60 -10.96
C GLY A 309 -20.09 4.06 -10.58
N LYS A 310 -21.30 4.40 -10.10
CA LYS A 310 -21.62 5.74 -9.59
C LYS A 310 -21.43 5.80 -8.08
N ARG A 311 -20.91 6.91 -7.56
CA ARG A 311 -20.81 7.15 -6.11
C ARG A 311 -22.18 7.50 -5.57
N VAL A 312 -22.60 6.78 -4.53
CA VAL A 312 -23.96 6.87 -3.97
C VAL A 312 -23.98 7.18 -2.47
N ALA A 313 -22.83 7.08 -1.80
CA ALA A 313 -22.60 7.60 -0.45
C ALA A 313 -21.14 8.05 -0.32
N CYS A 314 -20.83 8.89 0.66
CA CYS A 314 -19.47 9.33 0.93
C CYS A 314 -19.24 9.58 2.42
N GLY A 315 -18.03 9.26 2.91
CA GLY A 315 -17.53 9.67 4.22
C GLY A 315 -16.07 10.10 4.15
N ARG A 316 -15.67 11.05 5.01
CA ARG A 316 -14.28 11.49 5.17
C ARG A 316 -13.83 11.26 6.60
N THR A 317 -12.70 10.59 6.79
CA THR A 317 -12.15 10.33 8.12
C THR A 317 -10.71 10.82 8.21
N HIS A 318 -10.37 11.49 9.30
CA HIS A 318 -8.99 11.78 9.64
C HIS A 318 -8.54 10.80 10.73
N CYS A 319 -7.46 10.09 10.48
CA CYS A 319 -6.92 9.07 11.38
C CYS A 319 -5.46 9.37 11.68
N ARG A 320 -4.99 8.98 12.84
CA ARG A 320 -3.56 8.98 13.19
C ARG A 320 -3.14 7.57 13.53
N PHE A 321 -1.98 7.17 13.02
CA PHE A 321 -1.29 5.97 13.47
C PHE A 321 -0.09 6.41 14.31
N GLU A 322 -0.04 5.99 15.58
CA GLU A 322 0.99 6.38 16.53
C GLU A 322 1.68 5.18 17.17
N ARG A 323 2.91 5.39 17.65
CA ARG A 323 3.68 4.37 18.38
C ARG A 323 2.96 3.99 19.67
N THR A 324 3.01 2.70 19.98
CA THR A 324 2.70 2.20 21.31
C THR A 324 3.85 2.55 22.25
N ARG A 325 3.55 3.09 23.44
CA ARG A 325 4.59 3.50 24.41
C ARG A 325 5.50 2.35 24.86
N GLU A 326 5.03 1.11 24.74
CA GLU A 326 5.81 -0.07 25.07
C GLU A 326 7.08 -0.21 24.19
N ASP A 327 7.13 0.45 23.02
CA ASP A 327 8.32 0.49 22.16
C ASP A 327 9.26 1.68 22.47
N GLU A 328 8.95 2.53 23.47
CA GLU A 328 9.75 3.71 23.85
C GLU A 328 10.74 3.43 24.99
N ASP A 329 10.53 2.35 25.76
CA ASP A 329 11.33 2.03 26.96
C ASP A 329 12.58 1.17 26.67
N ASP A 330 12.74 0.64 25.44
CA ASP A 330 13.87 -0.26 25.07
C ASP A 330 15.15 0.49 24.63
N GLY A 331 15.25 1.80 24.85
CA GLY A 331 16.29 2.64 24.23
C GLY A 331 17.04 3.59 25.16
N ASN A 332 16.98 3.41 26.48
CA ASN A 332 17.54 4.36 27.44
C ASN A 332 18.46 3.74 28.49
N ASP A 333 19.24 2.73 28.09
CA ASP A 333 20.41 2.28 28.84
C ASP A 333 21.65 2.50 27.96
N GLU A 334 22.69 3.09 28.56
CA GLU A 334 24.03 3.38 28.01
C GLU A 334 24.23 4.78 27.39
N ASP A 335 24.46 5.77 28.27
CA ASP A 335 25.55 6.75 28.15
C ASP A 335 25.70 7.48 29.52
N ASP A 336 26.22 6.77 30.51
CA ASP A 336 26.84 7.34 31.72
C ASP A 336 28.02 6.43 32.10
N ASP A 337 29.19 6.67 31.47
CA ASP A 337 30.54 6.56 32.06
C ASP A 337 31.65 7.05 31.10
#